data_AF-B0T8N2-F1
#
_entry.id   AF-B0T8N2-F1
#
_cell.length_a   1.000
_cell.length_b   1.000
_cell.length_c   1.000
_cell.angle_alpha   90.00
_cell.angle_beta   90.00
_cell.angle_gamma   90.00
#
_symmetry.space_group_name_H-M   'P 1'
#
loop_
_entity.id
_entity.type
_entity.pdbx_description
1 polymer ?
#
loop_
_entity_poly.entity_id
_entity_poly.type
_entity_poly.pdbx_seq_one_letter_code
_entity_poly.pdbx_strand_id
1 'polypeptide(L)'
;MSSNDLPAAERLLVAPEAAKHLRISERTLAKHRCYGTGPVYRKNGGRIVYTLADLEAWSRQGQRRSTSDETATVTPPAKQHAALAPAYARRLGDV
;
A
#
# COMPACT_ATOMS: atom_id res chain seq x y z
N MET A 1 -26.37 -23.41 15.93
CA MET A 1 -25.93 -22.36 14.99
C MET A 1 -24.42 -22.53 14.81
N SER A 2 -24.01 -23.43 13.92
CA SER A 2 -22.58 -23.67 13.69
C SER A 2 -22.06 -22.55 12.79
N SER A 3 -21.46 -21.53 13.40
CA SER A 3 -20.54 -20.65 12.67
C SER A 3 -19.37 -21.51 12.25
N ASN A 4 -19.28 -21.77 10.95
CA ASN A 4 -18.08 -22.30 10.33
C ASN A 4 -17.00 -21.22 10.39
N ASP A 5 -16.47 -20.96 11.59
CA ASP A 5 -15.44 -19.97 11.89
C ASP A 5 -14.05 -20.55 11.55
N LEU A 6 -13.95 -21.14 10.34
CA LEU A 6 -12.65 -21.32 9.73
C LEU A 6 -12.14 -19.90 9.46
N PRO A 7 -10.95 -19.51 9.95
CA PRO A 7 -10.41 -18.20 9.65
C PRO A 7 -10.43 -18.05 8.14
N ALA A 8 -11.20 -17.08 7.65
CA ALA A 8 -11.41 -16.88 6.22
C ALA A 8 -10.03 -16.88 5.56
N ALA A 9 -9.75 -17.93 4.78
CA ALA A 9 -8.42 -18.18 4.25
C ALA A 9 -7.90 -16.86 3.64
N GLU A 10 -6.77 -16.39 4.17
CA GLU A 10 -6.27 -15.05 3.87
C GLU A 10 -6.15 -14.88 2.35
N ARG A 11 -6.94 -13.97 1.78
CA ARG A 11 -6.99 -13.81 0.32
C ARG A 11 -5.70 -13.17 -0.15
N LEU A 12 -4.83 -13.99 -0.72
CA LEU A 12 -3.59 -13.57 -1.35
C LEU A 12 -3.85 -13.20 -2.82
N LEU A 13 -3.44 -11.99 -3.19
CA LEU A 13 -3.55 -11.44 -4.53
C LEU A 13 -2.17 -11.29 -5.14
N VAL A 14 -2.02 -11.69 -6.40
CA VAL A 14 -0.78 -11.42 -7.16
C VAL A 14 -0.71 -9.97 -7.62
N ALA A 15 0.46 -9.49 -8.02
CA ALA A 15 0.65 -8.08 -8.40
C ALA A 15 -0.38 -7.53 -9.42
N PRO A 16 -0.76 -8.23 -10.50
CA PRO A 16 -1.80 -7.76 -11.41
C PRO A 16 -3.17 -7.61 -10.75
N GLU A 17 -3.54 -8.52 -9.84
CA GLU A 17 -4.83 -8.50 -9.14
C GLU A 17 -4.86 -7.41 -8.07
N ALA A 18 -3.77 -7.26 -7.32
CA ALA A 18 -3.60 -6.20 -6.33
C ALA A 18 -3.69 -4.81 -6.98
N ALA A 19 -3.06 -4.64 -8.14
CA ALA A 19 -3.11 -3.40 -8.91
C ALA A 19 -4.55 -3.08 -9.37
N LYS A 20 -5.28 -4.09 -9.86
CA LYS A 20 -6.70 -3.96 -10.22
C LYS A 20 -7.56 -3.60 -9.00
N HIS A 21 -7.30 -4.21 -7.85
CA HIS A 21 -8.01 -3.92 -6.61
C HIS A 21 -7.83 -2.46 -6.17
N LEU A 22 -6.61 -1.94 -6.24
CA LEU A 22 -6.27 -0.55 -5.91
C LEU A 22 -6.58 0.45 -7.03
N ARG A 23 -7.06 0.01 -8.20
CA ARG A 23 -7.32 0.85 -9.39
C ARG A 23 -6.08 1.64 -9.87
N ILE A 24 -4.90 1.04 -9.76
CA ILE A 24 -3.64 1.59 -10.30
C ILE A 24 -3.01 0.61 -11.29
N SER A 25 -2.03 1.08 -12.08
CA SER A 25 -1.29 0.18 -12.97
C SER A 25 -0.34 -0.73 -12.17
N GLU A 26 -0.10 -1.95 -12.67
CA GLU A 26 0.88 -2.86 -12.06
C GLU A 26 2.28 -2.24 -12.02
N ARG A 27 2.65 -1.48 -13.06
CA ARG A 27 3.92 -0.72 -13.10
C ARG A 27 4.00 0.30 -11.97
N THR A 28 2.90 0.99 -11.66
CA THR A 28 2.82 1.94 -10.55
C THR A 28 2.96 1.21 -9.21
N LEU A 29 2.26 0.08 -9.02
CA LEU A 29 2.39 -0.75 -7.84
C LEU A 29 3.83 -1.28 -7.66
N ALA A 30 4.49 -1.65 -8.76
CA ALA A 30 5.89 -2.07 -8.74
C ALA A 30 6.82 -0.97 -8.26
N LYS A 31 6.62 0.26 -8.74
CA LYS A 31 7.38 1.42 -8.25
C LYS A 31 7.13 1.70 -6.77
N HIS A 32 5.89 1.62 -6.31
CA HIS A 32 5.56 1.74 -4.89
C HIS A 32 6.31 0.72 -4.03
N ARG A 33 6.50 -0.52 -4.51
CA ARG A 33 7.38 -1.49 -3.84
C ARG A 33 8.84 -1.04 -3.82
N CYS A 34 9.39 -0.67 -4.98
CA CYS A 34 10.80 -0.29 -5.10
C CYS A 34 11.17 0.90 -4.20
N TYR A 35 10.25 1.84 -4.03
CA TYR A 35 10.49 3.05 -3.22
C TYR A 35 10.04 2.89 -1.76
N GLY A 36 9.49 1.74 -1.37
CA GLY A 36 8.98 1.53 0.00
C GLY A 36 7.73 2.35 0.34
N THR A 37 6.99 2.80 -0.67
CA THR A 37 5.82 3.69 -0.51
C THR A 37 4.49 2.97 -0.77
N GLY A 38 4.56 1.65 -0.95
CA GLY A 38 3.44 0.78 -1.29
C GLY A 38 2.89 -0.02 -0.13
N PRO A 39 1.83 -0.80 -0.38
CA PRO A 39 1.31 -1.77 0.57
C PRO A 39 2.36 -2.82 0.91
N VAL A 40 2.23 -3.41 2.10
CA VAL A 40 3.06 -4.53 2.54
C VAL A 40 2.91 -5.67 1.55
N TYR A 41 4.04 -6.22 1.11
CA TYR A 41 4.08 -7.35 0.19
C TYR A 41 4.78 -8.53 0.86
N ARG A 42 4.40 -9.74 0.43
CA ARG A 42 5.06 -10.99 0.83
C ARG A 42 5.79 -11.56 -0.38
N LYS A 43 7.03 -11.99 -0.14
CA LYS A 43 7.86 -12.62 -1.17
C LYS A 43 7.79 -14.14 -1.00
N ASN A 44 6.94 -14.77 -1.80
CA ASN A 44 6.77 -16.22 -1.80
C ASN A 44 7.63 -16.80 -2.93
N GLY A 45 8.90 -17.04 -2.62
CA GLY A 45 9.90 -17.45 -3.62
C GLY A 45 10.06 -16.40 -4.72
N GLY A 46 9.78 -16.79 -5.97
CA GLY A 46 9.83 -15.91 -7.14
C GLY A 46 8.59 -15.03 -7.36
N ARG A 47 7.54 -15.18 -6.54
CA ARG A 47 6.29 -14.43 -6.68
C ARG A 47 6.12 -13.40 -5.57
N ILE A 48 5.58 -12.25 -5.93
CA ILE A 48 5.18 -11.21 -4.99
C ILE A 48 3.67 -11.27 -4.85
N VAL A 49 3.20 -11.43 -3.62
CA VAL A 49 1.78 -11.47 -3.28
C VAL A 49 1.44 -10.44 -2.21
N TYR A 50 0.19 -10.04 -2.19
CA TYR A 50 -0.37 -9.09 -1.24
C TYR A 50 -1.56 -9.73 -0.55
N THR A 51 -1.75 -9.41 0.72
CA THR A 51 -3.00 -9.78 1.39
C THR A 51 -4.03 -8.71 1.06
N LEU A 52 -5.31 -9.11 1.00
CA LEU A 52 -6.38 -8.13 0.86
C LEU A 52 -6.35 -7.08 2.00
N ALA A 53 -6.08 -7.53 3.23
CA ALA A 53 -6.02 -6.67 4.41
C ALA A 53 -4.92 -5.59 4.30
N ASP A 54 -3.73 -5.94 3.81
CA ASP A 54 -2.61 -5.00 3.65
C ASP A 54 -2.90 -3.97 2.55
N LEU A 55 -3.57 -4.38 1.46
CA LEU A 55 -3.99 -3.46 0.40
C LEU A 55 -5.02 -2.46 0.91
N GLU A 56 -6.01 -2.93 1.67
CA GLU A 56 -7.02 -2.06 2.27
C GLU A 56 -6.41 -1.13 3.31
N ALA A 57 -5.52 -1.62 4.18
CA ALA A 57 -4.83 -0.81 5.17
C ALA A 57 -4.04 0.32 4.51
N TRP A 58 -3.28 0.02 3.46
CA TRP A 58 -2.54 1.03 2.70
C TRP A 58 -3.45 2.04 2.01
N SER A 59 -4.56 1.57 1.41
CA SER A 59 -5.57 2.45 0.81
C SER A 59 -6.18 3.40 1.85
N ARG A 60 -6.51 2.89 3.05
CA ARG A 60 -7.04 3.69 4.17
C ARG A 60 -6.02 4.71 4.69
N GLN A 61 -4.72 4.38 4.73
CA GLN A 61 -3.67 5.35 5.08
C GLN A 61 -3.62 6.53 4.09
N GLY A 62 -3.87 6.25 2.81
CA GLY A 62 -3.98 7.26 1.76
C GLY A 62 -5.30 8.04 1.76
N GLN A 63 -6.27 7.69 2.63
CA GLN A 63 -7.56 8.37 2.68
C GLN A 63 -7.36 9.83 3.09
N ARG A 64 -8.10 10.72 2.44
CA ARG A 64 -8.16 12.15 2.73
C ARG A 64 -9.61 12.55 2.84
N ARG A 65 -9.98 13.19 3.95
CA ARG A 65 -11.35 13.72 4.14
C ARG A 65 -11.47 15.16 3.66
N SER A 66 -10.36 15.88 3.64
CA SER A 66 -10.24 17.24 3.14
C SER A 66 -8.90 17.40 2.41
N THR A 67 -8.86 18.29 1.42
CA THR A 67 -7.61 18.68 0.74
C THR A 67 -6.62 19.36 1.70
N SER A 68 -7.11 19.90 2.82
CA SER A 68 -6.30 20.48 3.90
C SER A 68 -6.11 19.54 5.10
N ASP A 69 -6.42 18.24 4.97
CA ASP A 69 -6.28 17.29 6.08
C ASP A 69 -4.80 17.03 6.40
N GLU A 70 -4.30 17.65 7.46
CA GLU A 70 -2.90 17.56 7.87
C GLU A 70 -2.58 16.26 8.63
N THR A 71 -3.60 15.59 9.16
CA THR A 71 -3.45 14.37 9.97
C THR A 71 -3.20 13.12 9.13
N ALA A 72 -3.39 13.23 7.82
CA ALA A 72 -3.45 12.08 6.97
C ALA A 72 -2.05 11.64 6.51
N THR A 73 -1.73 10.36 6.72
CA THR A 73 -0.42 9.76 6.42
C THR A 73 -0.02 10.03 5.00
N VAL A 74 1.04 10.82 4.79
CA VAL A 74 1.50 11.16 3.45
C VAL A 74 2.08 9.90 2.82
N THR A 75 1.47 9.40 1.75
CA THR A 75 2.05 8.34 0.92
C THR A 75 2.81 9.00 -0.22
N PRO A 76 4.14 8.84 -0.31
CA PRO A 76 4.92 9.49 -1.36
C PRO A 76 4.52 8.92 -2.72
N PRO A 77 4.54 9.74 -3.79
CA PRO A 77 4.22 9.25 -5.12
C PRO A 77 5.24 8.18 -5.54
N ALA A 78 4.81 7.28 -6.42
CA ALA A 78 5.67 6.30 -7.08
C ALA A 78 6.64 6.95 -8.10
N LYS A 79 7.38 7.98 -7.68
CA LYS A 79 8.39 8.72 -8.46
C LYS A 79 9.70 8.76 -7.68
N GLN A 80 10.79 8.32 -8.33
CA GLN A 80 12.12 8.19 -7.74
C GLN A 80 12.60 9.47 -7.05
N HIS A 81 12.50 10.62 -7.73
CA HIS A 81 12.98 11.90 -7.19
C HIS A 81 12.13 12.44 -6.04
N ALA A 82 10.83 12.16 -6.02
CA ALA A 82 9.92 12.70 -5.01
C ALA A 82 9.91 11.88 -3.71
N ALA A 83 10.06 10.55 -3.80
CA ALA A 83 10.18 9.68 -2.62
C ALA A 83 11.49 9.94 -1.84
N LEU A 84 12.56 10.31 -2.55
CA LEU A 84 13.89 10.57 -1.97
C LEU A 84 14.16 12.06 -1.69
N ALA A 85 13.23 12.97 -2.00
CA ALA A 85 13.46 14.41 -1.85
C ALA A 85 13.55 14.81 -0.36
N PRO A 86 14.51 15.67 0.04
CA PRO A 86 14.62 16.17 1.42
C PRO A 86 13.37 16.93 1.89
N ALA A 87 12.67 17.60 0.97
CA ALA A 87 11.40 18.28 1.24
C ALA A 87 10.29 17.31 1.67
N TYR A 88 10.38 16.04 1.26
CA TYR A 88 9.47 14.98 1.67
C TYR A 88 9.88 14.36 3.01
N ALA A 89 11.18 14.15 3.23
CA ALA A 89 11.74 13.59 4.47
C ALA A 89 11.53 14.48 5.71
N ARG A 90 11.50 15.81 5.56
CA ARG A 90 11.34 16.75 6.70
C ARG A 90 9.96 16.74 7.38
N ARG A 91 8.94 16.08 6.82
CA ARG A 91 7.62 15.92 7.47
C ARG A 91 7.50 14.59 8.25
N LEU A 92 8.53 13.75 8.23
CA LEU A 92 8.53 12.38 8.78
C LEU A 92 9.22 12.25 10.15
N GLY A 93 9.65 13.35 10.78
CA GLY A 93 10.24 13.34 12.12
C GLY A 93 9.85 14.58 12.90
N ASP A 94 8.94 14.39 13.87
CA ASP A 94 8.85 15.07 15.17
C ASP A 94 7.67 14.42 15.96
N VAL A 95 7.94 13.29 16.63
CA VAL A 95 7.34 12.85 17.91
C VAL A 95 8.44 12.17 18.70
#